data_AF-A0A350LNV3-F1
#
_entry.id   AF-A0A350LNV3-F1
#
_cell.length_a   1.000
_cell.length_b   1.000
_cell.length_c   1.000
_cell.angle_alpha   90.00
_cell.angle_beta   90.00
_cell.angle_gamma   90.00
#
_symmetry.space_group_name_H-M   'P 1'
#
loop_
_entity.id
_entity.type
_entity.pdbx_description
1 polymer ?
#
loop_
_entity_poly.entity_id
_entity_poly.type
_entity_poly.pdbx_seq_one_letter_code
_entity_poly.pdbx_strand_id
1 'polypeptide(L)'
;LADIGFVQQVELYEQLVAEGQSPVVIDSADIRRDPSTMLQRLCVAIGLDWTPAMLTWPRGGHPDDGVWAAHWYGAVHDSTGFAPAEGPPPALDGPRAALAEAAMPAYERLRAVALPPG
;
A
#
# COMPACT_ATOMS: atom_id res chain seq x y z
N LEU A 1 10.99 -3.87 -15.54
CA LEU A 1 9.60 -3.40 -15.32
C LEU A 1 8.76 -4.47 -14.64
N ALA A 2 8.77 -5.71 -15.15
CA ALA A 2 8.03 -6.82 -14.52
C ALA A 2 8.43 -7.11 -13.06
N ASP A 3 9.67 -6.78 -12.65
CA ASP A 3 10.20 -7.11 -11.33
C ASP A 3 9.64 -6.25 -10.17
N ILE A 4 8.97 -5.13 -10.49
CA ILE A 4 8.42 -4.20 -9.48
C ILE A 4 6.88 -4.24 -9.39
N GLY A 5 6.22 -5.10 -10.16
CA GLY A 5 4.83 -5.50 -9.92
C GLY A 5 3.72 -4.57 -10.41
N PHE A 6 4.00 -3.31 -10.81
CA PHE A 6 2.93 -2.35 -11.20
C PHE A 6 2.09 -2.82 -12.39
N VAL A 7 2.71 -3.42 -13.40
CA VAL A 7 2.00 -3.94 -14.57
C VAL A 7 1.07 -5.08 -14.16
N GLN A 8 1.56 -6.00 -13.34
CA GLN A 8 0.79 -7.14 -12.85
C GLN A 8 -0.36 -6.72 -11.92
N GLN A 9 -0.20 -5.64 -11.15
CA GLN A 9 -1.29 -5.07 -10.36
C GLN A 9 -2.42 -4.53 -11.25
N VAL A 10 -2.10 -3.86 -12.37
CA VAL A 10 -3.09 -3.43 -13.36
C VAL A 10 -3.77 -4.62 -14.01
N GLU A 11 -3.01 -5.62 -14.44
CA GLU A 11 -3.57 -6.84 -15.05
C GLU A 11 -4.53 -7.55 -14.10
N LEU A 12 -4.16 -7.69 -12.82
CA LEU A 12 -5.02 -8.28 -11.80
C LEU A 12 -6.30 -7.44 -11.57
N TYR A 13 -6.16 -6.12 -11.47
CA TYR A 13 -7.30 -5.22 -11.34
C TYR A 13 -8.27 -5.37 -12.51
N GLU A 14 -7.76 -5.38 -13.74
CA GLU A 14 -8.57 -5.52 -14.96
C GLU A 14 -9.24 -6.89 -15.07
N GLN A 15 -8.55 -7.96 -14.68
CA GLN A 15 -9.12 -9.31 -14.62
C GLN A 15 -10.31 -9.36 -13.64
N LEU A 16 -10.12 -8.85 -12.41
CA LEU A 16 -11.18 -8.82 -11.40
C LEU A 16 -12.39 -7.98 -11.87
N VAL A 17 -12.15 -6.83 -12.49
CA VAL A 17 -13.23 -6.01 -13.07
C VAL A 17 -13.95 -6.74 -14.20
N ALA A 18 -13.22 -7.44 -15.07
CA ALA A 18 -13.82 -8.23 -16.16
C ALA A 18 -14.66 -9.42 -15.64
N GLU A 19 -14.31 -9.96 -14.46
CA GLU A 19 -15.08 -10.97 -13.74
C GLU A 19 -16.29 -10.38 -12.98
N GLY A 20 -16.53 -9.07 -13.08
CA GLY A 20 -17.64 -8.38 -12.43
C GLY A 20 -17.41 -8.05 -10.96
N GLN A 21 -16.16 -8.14 -10.48
CA GLN A 21 -15.78 -7.71 -9.14
C GLN A 21 -15.55 -6.20 -9.10
N SER A 22 -15.63 -5.64 -7.90
CA SER A 22 -15.31 -4.24 -7.61
C SER A 22 -14.07 -4.15 -6.70
N PRO A 23 -12.85 -4.42 -7.22
CA PRO A 23 -11.63 -4.38 -6.43
C PRO A 23 -11.38 -2.96 -5.88
N VAL A 24 -11.08 -2.89 -4.58
CA VAL A 24 -10.74 -1.62 -3.92
C VAL A 24 -9.25 -1.37 -4.06
N VAL A 25 -8.89 -0.20 -4.59
CA VAL A 25 -7.50 0.26 -4.68
C VAL A 25 -7.25 1.32 -3.62
N ILE A 26 -6.15 1.19 -2.90
CA ILE A 26 -5.70 2.17 -1.89
C ILE A 26 -4.22 2.44 -2.07
N ASP A 27 -3.82 3.71 -1.94
CA ASP A 27 -2.44 4.12 -2.04
C ASP A 27 -1.78 4.16 -0.65
N SER A 28 -0.62 3.52 -0.52
CA SER A 28 0.12 3.45 0.75
C SER A 28 0.64 4.82 1.20
N ALA A 29 0.92 5.74 0.28
CA ALA A 29 1.30 7.12 0.61
C ALA A 29 0.13 7.89 1.23
N ASP A 30 -1.11 7.59 0.83
CA ASP A 30 -2.30 8.21 1.41
C ASP A 30 -2.52 7.70 2.83
N ILE A 31 -2.34 6.39 3.06
CA ILE A 31 -2.41 5.78 4.40
C ILE A 31 -1.39 6.46 5.32
N ARG A 32 -0.13 6.62 4.90
CA ARG A 32 0.89 7.23 5.77
C ARG A 32 0.68 8.72 6.03
N ARG A 33 -0.02 9.43 5.14
CA ARG A 33 -0.36 10.85 5.33
C ARG A 33 -1.49 11.04 6.34
N ASP A 34 -2.54 10.23 6.25
CA ASP A 34 -3.67 10.25 7.19
C ASP A 34 -4.22 8.83 7.41
N PRO A 35 -3.60 8.05 8.31
CA PRO A 35 -3.98 6.65 8.50
C PRO A 35 -5.42 6.49 8.99
N SER A 36 -5.90 7.41 9.84
CA SER A 36 -7.25 7.34 10.41
C SER A 36 -8.30 7.46 9.31
N THR A 37 -8.22 8.52 8.50
CA THR A 37 -9.20 8.76 7.43
C THR A 37 -9.14 7.66 6.38
N MET A 38 -7.94 7.25 5.97
CA MET A 38 -7.81 6.24 4.92
C MET A 38 -8.29 4.86 5.36
N LEU A 39 -8.03 4.45 6.61
CA LEU A 39 -8.55 3.18 7.12
C LEU A 39 -10.07 3.21 7.30
N GLN A 40 -10.66 4.34 7.71
CA GLN A 40 -12.13 4.48 7.76
C GLN A 40 -12.73 4.30 6.36
N ARG A 41 -12.17 4.95 5.34
CA ARG A 41 -12.61 4.82 3.94
C ARG A 41 -12.46 3.39 3.43
N LEU A 42 -11.34 2.74 3.73
CA LEU A 42 -11.11 1.34 3.37
C LEU A 42 -12.17 0.44 4.00
N CYS A 43 -12.40 0.56 5.31
CA CYS A 43 -13.38 -0.21 6.05
C CYS A 43 -14.79 -0.09 5.43
N VAL A 44 -15.22 1.14 5.11
CA VAL A 44 -16.49 1.38 4.41
C VAL A 44 -16.53 0.69 3.04
N ALA A 45 -15.44 0.78 2.26
CA ALA A 45 -15.37 0.21 0.92
C ALA A 45 -15.43 -1.33 0.90
N ILE A 46 -14.92 -1.98 1.95
CA ILE A 46 -14.89 -3.45 2.06
C ILE A 46 -15.93 -4.03 3.03
N GLY A 47 -16.80 -3.20 3.61
CA GLY A 47 -17.88 -3.64 4.50
C GLY A 47 -17.43 -4.10 5.88
N LEU A 48 -16.37 -3.50 6.44
CA LEU A 48 -15.90 -3.76 7.80
C LEU A 48 -16.16 -2.55 8.72
N ASP A 49 -16.29 -2.82 10.01
CA ASP A 49 -16.35 -1.79 11.04
C ASP A 49 -14.95 -1.24 11.32
N TRP A 50 -14.81 0.08 11.32
CA TRP A 50 -13.58 0.74 11.73
C TRP A 50 -13.44 0.77 13.26
N THR A 51 -12.21 0.62 13.75
CA THR A 51 -11.88 0.83 15.17
C THR A 51 -10.58 1.63 15.31
N PRO A 52 -10.47 2.55 16.29
CA PRO A 52 -9.22 3.25 16.58
C PRO A 52 -8.04 2.30 16.86
N ALA A 53 -8.32 1.07 17.31
CA ALA A 53 -7.30 0.05 17.56
C ALA A 53 -6.52 -0.38 16.29
N MET A 54 -7.01 -0.06 15.08
CA MET A 54 -6.27 -0.30 13.84
C MET A 54 -5.05 0.63 13.68
N LEU A 55 -4.97 1.71 14.46
CA LEU A 55 -3.91 2.71 14.35
C LEU A 55 -2.71 2.46 15.25
N THR A 56 -2.88 1.61 16.26
CA THR A 56 -1.85 1.34 17.27
C THR A 56 -1.80 -0.13 17.61
N TRP A 57 -0.59 -0.66 17.78
CA TRP A 57 -0.35 -2.06 18.11
C TRP A 57 0.82 -2.18 19.09
N PRO A 58 0.89 -3.27 19.87
CA PRO A 58 2.03 -3.51 20.75
C PRO A 58 3.31 -3.69 19.93
N ARG A 59 4.43 -3.20 20.48
CA ARG A 59 5.76 -3.54 19.96
C ARG A 59 6.00 -5.04 20.08
N GLY A 60 6.58 -5.64 19.06
CA GLY A 60 6.90 -7.06 18.97
C GLY A 60 6.36 -7.69 17.70
N GLY A 61 6.69 -8.97 17.50
CA GLY A 61 6.16 -9.76 16.40
C GLY A 61 4.84 -10.46 16.72
N HIS A 62 4.27 -11.08 15.69
CA HIS A 62 3.17 -12.02 15.82
C HIS A 62 3.71 -13.45 16.00
N PRO A 63 3.03 -14.32 16.78
CA PRO A 63 3.40 -15.74 16.87
C PRO A 63 3.51 -16.46 15.53
N ASP A 64 2.80 -15.96 14.51
CA ASP A 64 2.77 -16.55 13.15
C ASP A 64 3.84 -15.99 12.21
N ASP A 65 4.70 -15.06 12.64
CA ASP A 65 5.70 -14.44 11.77
C ASP A 65 6.77 -15.43 11.26
N GLY A 66 6.86 -16.61 11.89
CA GLY A 66 7.73 -17.69 11.47
C GLY A 66 9.23 -17.38 11.55
N VAL A 67 10.04 -18.23 10.91
CA VAL A 67 11.51 -18.17 11.03
C VAL A 67 12.15 -16.95 10.36
N TRP A 68 11.47 -16.34 9.39
CA TRP A 68 11.98 -15.18 8.65
C TRP A 68 11.87 -13.87 9.44
N ALA A 69 11.08 -13.86 10.52
CA ALA A 69 10.85 -12.68 11.35
C ALA A 69 12.16 -12.05 11.84
N ALA A 70 13.10 -12.89 12.30
CA ALA A 70 14.40 -12.45 12.81
C ALA A 70 15.29 -11.78 11.75
N HIS A 71 14.98 -11.94 10.46
CA HIS A 71 15.78 -11.43 9.36
C HIS A 71 15.12 -10.27 8.62
N TRP A 72 13.79 -10.21 8.56
CA TRP A 72 13.06 -9.27 7.69
C TRP A 72 12.08 -8.36 8.41
N TYR A 73 11.63 -8.69 9.63
CA TYR A 73 10.50 -8.00 10.28
C TYR A 73 10.89 -7.02 11.38
N GLY A 74 12.17 -6.77 11.61
CA GLY A 74 12.63 -5.86 12.68
C GLY A 74 11.91 -4.51 12.69
N ALA A 75 11.76 -3.87 11.52
CA ALA A 75 11.06 -2.58 11.44
C ALA A 75 9.57 -2.66 11.79
N VAL A 76 8.89 -3.76 11.44
CA VAL A 76 7.49 -4.01 11.80
C VAL A 76 7.39 -4.29 13.30
N HIS A 77 8.26 -5.15 13.82
CA HIS A 77 8.30 -5.49 15.25
C HIS A 77 8.59 -4.29 16.14
N ASP A 78 9.41 -3.35 15.68
CA ASP A 78 9.74 -2.14 16.42
C ASP A 78 8.65 -1.05 16.32
N SER A 79 7.71 -1.19 15.38
CA SER A 79 6.62 -0.23 15.20
C SER A 79 5.49 -0.45 16.21
N THR A 80 4.76 0.63 16.51
CA THR A 80 3.55 0.60 17.35
C THR A 80 2.38 1.32 16.68
N GLY A 81 2.51 1.62 15.38
CA GLY A 81 1.61 2.43 14.58
C GLY A 81 2.22 2.75 13.21
N PHE A 82 1.48 3.46 12.36
CA PHE A 82 1.96 3.87 11.04
C PHE A 82 3.09 4.90 11.14
N ALA A 83 4.18 4.67 10.39
CA ALA A 83 5.21 5.68 10.21
C ALA A 83 4.65 6.88 9.42
N PRO A 84 5.06 8.13 9.76
CA PRO A 84 4.61 9.31 9.03
C PRO A 84 4.96 9.21 7.55
N ALA A 85 4.30 10.00 6.71
CA ALA A 85 4.59 10.06 5.28
C ALA A 85 6.09 10.23 5.00
N GLU A 86 6.55 9.54 3.95
CA GLU A 86 7.89 9.75 3.43
C GLU A 86 8.05 11.19 2.94
N GLY A 87 9.28 11.69 2.97
CA GLY A 87 9.62 12.95 2.32
C GLY A 87 9.42 12.90 0.79
N PRO A 88 9.71 13.98 0.07
CA PRO A 88 9.65 13.97 -1.39
C PRO A 88 10.50 12.82 -1.96
N PRO A 89 10.05 12.16 -3.05
CA PRO A 89 10.83 11.13 -3.71
C PRO A 89 12.24 11.64 -4.04
N PRO A 90 13.27 10.79 -3.92
CA PRO A 90 14.61 11.18 -4.31
C PRO A 90 14.66 11.45 -5.82
N ALA A 91 15.56 12.33 -6.25
CA ALA A 91 15.88 12.46 -7.66
C ALA A 91 16.52 11.16 -8.15
N LEU A 92 15.86 10.49 -9.09
CA LEU A 92 16.38 9.29 -9.73
C LEU A 92 17.16 9.66 -10.99
N ASP A 93 18.19 8.87 -11.29
CA ASP A 93 19.02 9.01 -12.47
C ASP A 93 19.18 7.69 -13.23
N GLY A 94 19.59 7.83 -14.50
CA GLY A 94 19.96 6.71 -15.37
C GLY A 94 18.89 5.61 -15.44
N PRO A 95 19.27 4.33 -15.29
CA PRO A 95 18.33 3.21 -15.40
C PRO A 95 17.18 3.24 -14.38
N ARG A 96 17.37 3.82 -13.20
CA ARG A 96 16.32 3.91 -12.17
C ARG A 96 15.24 4.91 -12.55
N ALA A 97 15.64 6.07 -13.09
CA ALA A 97 14.70 7.05 -13.64
C ALA A 97 13.90 6.45 -14.80
N ALA A 98 14.58 5.80 -15.74
CA ALA A 98 13.91 5.14 -16.87
C ALA A 98 12.92 4.05 -16.42
N LEU A 99 13.27 3.29 -15.37
CA LEU A 99 12.36 2.28 -14.81
C LEU A 99 11.14 2.91 -14.13
N ALA A 100 11.32 4.00 -13.37
CA ALA A 100 10.22 4.72 -12.74
C ALA A 100 9.26 5.29 -13.79
N GLU A 101 9.78 5.99 -14.80
CA GLU A 101 9.00 6.51 -15.93
C GLU A 101 8.23 5.40 -16.65
N ALA A 102 8.85 4.25 -16.89
CA ALA A 102 8.18 3.11 -17.52
C ALA A 102 7.07 2.49 -16.65
N ALA A 103 7.11 2.67 -15.33
CA ALA A 103 6.09 2.19 -14.40
C ALA A 103 4.93 3.17 -14.22
N MET A 104 5.14 4.46 -14.49
CA MET A 104 4.16 5.50 -14.20
C MET A 104 2.79 5.29 -14.86
N PRO A 105 2.67 4.86 -16.13
CA PRO A 105 1.36 4.62 -16.73
C PRO A 105 0.52 3.58 -15.97
N ALA A 106 1.17 2.54 -15.43
CA ALA A 106 0.48 1.51 -14.65
C ALA A 106 0.08 2.03 -13.26
N TYR A 107 0.99 2.75 -12.59
CA TYR A 107 0.69 3.42 -11.32
C TYR A 107 -0.48 4.40 -11.46
N GLU A 108 -0.44 5.29 -12.46
CA GLU A 108 -1.46 6.33 -12.67
C GLU A 108 -2.83 5.73 -12.96
N ARG A 109 -2.88 4.61 -13.69
CA ARG A 109 -4.12 3.88 -13.96
C ARG A 109 -4.78 3.36 -12.68
N LEU A 110 -4.01 2.76 -11.78
CA LEU A 110 -4.51 2.33 -10.46
C LEU A 110 -4.83 3.52 -9.56
N ARG A 111 -4.00 4.56 -9.58
CA ARG A 111 -4.20 5.78 -8.81
C ARG A 111 -5.50 6.50 -9.17
N ALA A 112 -5.89 6.48 -10.44
CA ALA A 112 -7.14 7.09 -10.92
C ALA A 112 -8.41 6.43 -10.34
N VAL A 113 -8.32 5.17 -9.92
CA VAL A 113 -9.43 4.40 -9.32
C VAL A 113 -9.23 4.15 -7.82
N ALA A 114 -8.16 4.69 -7.24
CA ALA A 114 -7.88 4.56 -5.81
C ALA A 114 -8.91 5.34 -4.97
N LEU A 115 -9.10 4.90 -3.72
CA LEU A 115 -9.83 5.68 -2.73
C LEU A 115 -9.24 7.10 -2.67
N PRO A 116 -10.10 8.14 -2.69
CA PRO A 116 -9.62 9.52 -2.67
C PRO A 116 -8.89 9.79 -1.35
N PRO A 117 -7.82 10.60 -1.38
CA PRO A 117 -7.15 11.03 -0.15
C PRO A 117 -8.12 11.77 0.78
N GLY A 118 -7.76 11.82 2.06
CA GLY A 118 -8.46 12.56 3.10
C GLY A 118 -8.55 14.06 2.83
#